data_AF-A0A0S4JS06-F1
#
_entry.id   AF-A0A0S4JS06-F1
#
_cell.length_a   1.000
_cell.length_b   1.000
_cell.length_c   1.000
_cell.angle_alpha   90.00
_cell.angle_beta   90.00
_cell.angle_gamma   90.00
#
_symmetry.space_group_name_H-M   'P 1'
#
loop_
_entity.id
_entity.type
_entity.pdbx_description
1 polymer ?
#
loop_
_entity_poly.entity_id
_entity_poly.type
_entity_poly.pdbx_seq_one_letter_code
_entity_poly.pdbx_strand_id
1 'polypeptide(L)'
;MAGTVPSKRPRDETSYFGSSDSARHSSSLLYRWDGAQVPIDMKEATFPKETYRSRGRDVKTAVHWGQRKLLISEMQLLTYFCEAGEGYWIVYVGSAPGSHLLFLNKLYDNIHEWELVDPGAWDNRLLQDVKHNSNTRFGLRNEFFDNNAAYELAARRLHRAGTPALSAVYKWNVDSALGERHATQAEKKITDGTDAEAARTEEIPISYEEPVVLPIGLDLLFRVSSERVKMLFVSDVRSGSEASVPGAFERHVFENTRAQEAWVDIVNPTFAMLKFRLPYTSITKYDHELKKNVTVSSGLPSSSTHPDGTMLLPVWTRPTSTECRLVVPQYCKKREYDHQEFEDAMFFFNAFLRERVHFPHSVQGHTWVTHQYDGASEVRLLSTFVKRRNPQFTEDQIAERVKELADDITDTIGGSFEKAIANRDAIHIGKGNRGGWIDETKRRLQIADDRRSMQVWKRNLIPNADFDADDESAVLTCCHHLHPTKIDLLS
;
A
#
# COMPACT_ATOMS: atom_id res chain seq x y z
N MET A 1 41.06 -43.24 22.50
CA MET A 1 40.82 -44.69 22.66
C MET A 1 40.35 -44.95 24.08
N ALA A 2 39.36 -45.84 24.23
CA ALA A 2 38.67 -46.29 25.46
C ALA A 2 37.83 -45.19 26.16
N GLY A 3 36.54 -45.32 26.44
CA GLY A 3 35.65 -46.49 26.55
C GLY A 3 34.91 -46.41 27.89
N THR A 4 33.69 -45.89 27.91
CA THR A 4 32.39 -46.59 28.19
C THR A 4 32.01 -46.76 29.68
N VAL A 5 30.97 -46.07 30.21
CA VAL A 5 29.53 -46.51 30.38
C VAL A 5 29.26 -46.95 31.86
N PRO A 6 28.03 -46.99 32.42
CA PRO A 6 26.96 -45.99 32.61
C PRO A 6 26.30 -46.08 34.04
N SER A 7 25.21 -45.35 34.32
CA SER A 7 24.10 -45.94 35.13
C SER A 7 22.75 -45.28 34.81
N LYS A 8 21.69 -46.11 34.78
CA LYS A 8 20.31 -45.80 34.38
C LYS A 8 19.36 -46.11 35.56
N ARG A 9 18.38 -45.20 35.78
CA ARG A 9 16.93 -45.43 36.14
C ARG A 9 16.61 -46.07 37.51
N PRO A 10 15.41 -45.88 38.15
CA PRO A 10 14.01 -45.98 37.64
C PRO A 10 13.09 -44.76 38.01
N ARG A 11 11.99 -44.41 37.31
CA ARG A 11 10.64 -45.00 37.07
C ARG A 11 9.66 -44.88 38.27
N ASP A 12 8.45 -44.34 37.98
CA ASP A 12 7.08 -44.62 38.50
C ASP A 12 6.27 -43.31 38.76
N GLU A 13 5.24 -42.96 37.99
CA GLU A 13 3.81 -43.41 37.93
C GLU A 13 2.83 -42.48 38.70
N THR A 14 1.88 -41.86 37.96
CA THR A 14 0.43 -41.55 38.22
C THR A 14 -0.05 -41.18 39.65
N SER A 15 -0.95 -40.22 39.97
CA SER A 15 -2.17 -39.66 39.34
C SER A 15 -2.83 -38.55 40.22
N TYR A 16 -3.64 -37.69 39.57
CA TYR A 16 -4.89 -37.00 40.01
C TYR A 16 -5.08 -36.42 41.44
N PHE A 17 -5.26 -35.09 41.57
CA PHE A 17 -6.53 -34.38 41.87
C PHE A 17 -6.29 -32.86 41.96
N GLY A 18 -7.25 -32.04 41.52
CA GLY A 18 -7.03 -30.61 41.20
C GLY A 18 -7.44 -29.58 42.26
N SER A 19 -7.13 -28.32 41.92
CA SER A 19 -7.83 -27.06 42.28
C SER A 19 -7.17 -25.95 41.44
N SER A 20 -7.83 -25.46 40.38
CA SER A 20 -8.59 -24.21 40.34
C SER A 20 -7.79 -22.94 40.72
N ASP A 21 -7.90 -21.95 39.82
CA ASP A 21 -7.50 -20.55 39.94
C ASP A 21 -6.00 -20.25 39.91
N SER A 22 -5.49 -19.22 39.26
CA SER A 22 -6.00 -18.20 38.36
C SER A 22 -4.76 -17.41 37.84
N ALA A 23 -4.94 -16.58 36.82
CA ALA A 23 -3.95 -15.62 36.31
C ALA A 23 -2.76 -16.18 35.50
N ARG A 24 -3.06 -16.58 34.26
CA ARG A 24 -2.06 -16.51 33.17
C ARG A 24 -1.67 -15.05 32.98
N HIS A 25 -0.49 -14.69 33.45
CA HIS A 25 0.24 -13.52 32.99
C HIS A 25 0.52 -13.69 31.50
N SER A 26 -0.32 -13.10 30.64
CA SER A 26 0.02 -12.91 29.24
C SER A 26 1.02 -11.75 29.18
N SER A 27 2.30 -12.01 29.46
CA SER A 27 3.36 -11.15 29.00
C SER A 27 3.27 -11.13 27.47
N SER A 28 2.95 -9.98 26.90
CA SER A 28 3.09 -9.77 25.46
C SER A 28 4.56 -9.99 25.13
N LEU A 29 4.86 -11.16 24.55
CA LEU A 29 6.12 -11.42 23.88
C LEU A 29 6.18 -10.44 22.71
N LEU A 30 6.73 -9.25 22.96
CA LEU A 30 7.13 -8.32 21.91
C LEU A 30 8.24 -9.03 21.15
N TYR A 31 7.88 -9.65 20.03
CA TYR A 31 8.87 -10.25 19.14
C TYR A 31 9.73 -9.12 18.58
N ARG A 32 11.05 -9.22 18.78
CA ARG A 32 12.03 -8.27 18.26
C ARG A 32 12.54 -8.82 16.93
N TRP A 33 12.23 -8.13 15.85
CA TRP A 33 12.82 -8.40 14.54
C TRP A 33 14.15 -7.64 14.42
N ASP A 34 15.22 -8.32 14.01
CA ASP A 34 16.57 -7.76 13.94
C ASP A 34 16.77 -6.76 12.78
N GLY A 35 15.73 -6.56 11.96
CA GLY A 35 15.63 -5.40 11.08
C GLY A 35 16.43 -5.52 9.79
N ALA A 36 16.81 -6.73 9.38
CA ALA A 36 17.67 -6.90 8.21
C ALA A 36 17.15 -6.17 6.95
N GLN A 37 15.82 -6.14 6.70
CA GLN A 37 15.24 -5.40 5.57
C GLN A 37 13.86 -4.84 5.90
N VAL A 38 13.74 -3.51 5.94
CA VAL A 38 12.46 -2.80 5.82
C VAL A 38 12.62 -1.82 4.65
N PRO A 39 11.70 -1.80 3.65
CA PRO A 39 10.51 -2.64 3.56
C PRO A 39 10.88 -4.11 3.35
N ILE A 40 10.08 -5.01 3.95
CA ILE A 40 10.22 -6.46 3.76
C ILE A 40 9.57 -6.79 2.42
N ASP A 41 10.28 -7.47 1.52
CA ASP A 41 9.72 -7.93 0.24
C ASP A 41 9.01 -9.28 0.46
N MET A 42 7.69 -9.33 0.20
CA MET A 42 6.90 -10.57 0.31
C MET A 42 7.29 -11.63 -0.72
N LYS A 43 8.12 -11.28 -1.71
CA LYS A 43 8.61 -12.25 -2.70
C LYS A 43 9.44 -13.37 -2.14
N GLU A 44 10.04 -13.18 -0.97
CA GLU A 44 10.89 -14.22 -0.41
C GLU A 44 10.05 -15.48 -0.17
N ALA A 45 10.47 -16.62 -0.74
CA ALA A 45 9.78 -17.91 -0.58
C ALA A 45 9.62 -18.32 0.89
N THR A 46 10.35 -17.67 1.79
CA THR A 46 10.36 -17.81 3.24
C THR A 46 9.46 -16.82 3.97
N PHE A 47 8.78 -15.90 3.29
CA PHE A 47 7.88 -14.95 3.96
C PHE A 47 6.77 -15.72 4.69
N PRO A 48 6.59 -15.54 6.01
CA PRO A 48 5.65 -16.37 6.75
C PRO A 48 4.20 -16.10 6.34
N LYS A 49 3.39 -17.15 6.40
CA LYS A 49 1.98 -17.15 5.98
C LYS A 49 1.13 -17.66 7.14
N GLU A 50 -0.06 -17.08 7.31
CA GLU A 50 -1.07 -17.55 8.26
C GLU A 50 -2.39 -17.68 7.51
N THR A 51 -3.05 -18.83 7.62
CA THR A 51 -4.32 -19.08 6.95
C THR A 51 -5.33 -17.98 7.29
N TYR A 52 -5.89 -17.38 6.25
CA TYR A 52 -6.81 -16.27 6.43
C TYR A 52 -8.01 -16.63 7.31
N ARG A 53 -8.35 -15.69 8.19
CA ARG A 53 -9.61 -15.69 8.93
C ARG A 53 -10.12 -14.27 9.06
N SER A 54 -11.44 -14.12 9.12
CA SER A 54 -12.03 -12.81 9.37
C SER A 54 -11.59 -12.25 10.73
N ARG A 55 -11.03 -11.03 10.71
CA ARG A 55 -10.65 -10.27 11.90
C ARG A 55 -11.76 -9.32 12.36
N GLY A 56 -13.02 -9.58 12.00
CA GLY A 56 -14.14 -8.68 12.33
C GLY A 56 -14.25 -8.35 13.82
N ARG A 57 -13.88 -9.31 14.69
CA ARG A 57 -13.93 -9.20 16.16
C ARG A 57 -12.59 -8.86 16.81
N ASP A 58 -11.50 -8.84 16.05
CA ASP A 58 -10.17 -8.56 16.56
C ASP A 58 -10.01 -7.04 16.79
N VAL A 59 -9.37 -6.69 17.91
CA VAL A 59 -8.75 -5.37 18.09
C VAL A 59 -7.65 -5.20 17.06
N LYS A 60 -7.58 -4.02 16.45
CA LYS A 60 -6.58 -3.65 15.44
C LYS A 60 -5.92 -2.37 15.89
N THR A 61 -4.59 -2.37 15.93
CA THR A 61 -3.81 -1.21 16.38
C THR A 61 -3.40 -0.34 15.20
N ALA A 62 -3.25 -0.93 14.00
CA ALA A 62 -2.84 -0.22 12.80
C ALA A 62 -3.80 0.92 12.43
N VAL A 63 -3.24 2.02 11.92
CA VAL A 63 -3.97 3.23 11.55
C VAL A 63 -4.03 3.37 10.03
N HIS A 64 -5.17 3.82 9.52
CA HIS A 64 -5.30 4.17 8.12
C HIS A 64 -5.12 5.68 7.93
N TRP A 65 -4.10 6.07 7.18
CA TRP A 65 -3.84 7.46 6.82
C TRP A 65 -3.71 7.60 5.31
N GLY A 66 -4.84 7.79 4.62
CA GLY A 66 -4.96 7.65 3.17
C GLY A 66 -3.95 8.46 2.35
N GLN A 67 -3.83 9.77 2.60
CA GLN A 67 -2.90 10.64 1.86
C GLN A 67 -1.43 10.32 2.20
N ARG A 68 -1.12 10.06 3.48
CA ARG A 68 0.24 9.63 3.90
C ARG A 68 0.63 8.31 3.22
N LYS A 69 -0.29 7.35 3.14
CA LYS A 69 -0.10 6.06 2.44
C LYS A 69 0.34 6.28 0.99
N LEU A 70 -0.32 7.18 0.27
CA LEU A 70 0.00 7.48 -1.13
C LEU A 70 1.38 8.14 -1.25
N LEU A 71 1.60 9.22 -0.52
CA LEU A 71 2.88 9.95 -0.52
C LEU A 71 4.06 9.06 -0.17
N ILE A 72 3.95 8.24 0.89
CA ILE A 72 5.02 7.32 1.29
C ILE A 72 5.28 6.27 0.22
N SER A 73 4.23 5.72 -0.42
CA SER A 73 4.40 4.76 -1.53
C SER A 73 5.16 5.36 -2.70
N GLU A 74 4.81 6.59 -3.10
CA GLU A 74 5.44 7.28 -4.21
C GLU A 74 6.88 7.69 -3.88
N MET A 75 7.14 8.10 -2.64
CA MET A 75 8.49 8.31 -2.15
C MET A 75 9.32 7.02 -2.17
N GLN A 76 8.74 5.85 -1.89
CA GLN A 76 9.46 4.58 -2.04
C GLN A 76 9.89 4.34 -3.49
N LEU A 77 9.03 4.66 -4.48
CA LEU A 77 9.41 4.57 -5.90
C LEU A 77 10.62 5.47 -6.20
N LEU A 78 10.50 6.75 -5.88
CA LEU A 78 11.49 7.77 -6.22
C LEU A 78 12.79 7.59 -5.44
N THR A 79 12.72 7.17 -4.18
CA THR A 79 13.91 6.97 -3.34
C THR A 79 14.60 5.65 -3.62
N TYR A 80 13.89 4.54 -3.83
CA TYR A 80 14.56 3.22 -3.92
C TYR A 80 14.90 2.80 -5.35
N PHE A 81 14.11 3.20 -6.34
CA PHE A 81 14.23 2.69 -7.71
C PHE A 81 14.79 3.71 -8.70
N CYS A 82 14.70 5.01 -8.37
CA CYS A 82 15.19 6.06 -9.26
C CYS A 82 16.63 6.48 -8.92
N GLU A 83 17.33 6.96 -9.95
CA GLU A 83 18.66 7.53 -9.83
C GLU A 83 18.58 8.92 -9.20
N ALA A 84 19.44 9.19 -8.21
CA ALA A 84 19.45 10.47 -7.53
C ALA A 84 19.94 11.60 -8.46
N GLY A 85 19.22 12.72 -8.47
CA GLY A 85 19.55 13.90 -9.29
C GLY A 85 19.06 13.84 -10.74
N GLU A 86 18.46 12.72 -11.16
CA GLU A 86 17.95 12.53 -12.52
C GLU A 86 16.47 12.91 -12.63
N GLY A 87 16.13 13.64 -13.70
CA GLY A 87 14.75 13.96 -14.04
C GLY A 87 14.06 12.78 -14.72
N TYR A 88 12.79 12.56 -14.36
CA TYR A 88 11.96 11.52 -14.96
C TYR A 88 10.69 12.14 -15.51
N TRP A 89 10.18 11.59 -16.61
CA TRP A 89 8.81 11.84 -17.05
C TRP A 89 7.88 10.85 -16.35
N ILE A 90 7.08 11.35 -15.41
CA ILE A 90 6.21 10.56 -14.54
C ILE A 90 4.78 10.69 -15.04
N VAL A 91 4.20 9.58 -15.48
CA VAL A 91 2.77 9.51 -15.81
C VAL A 91 2.03 8.84 -14.67
N TYR A 92 1.11 9.56 -14.05
CA TYR A 92 0.33 9.08 -12.91
C TYR A 92 -1.15 8.98 -13.29
N VAL A 93 -1.62 7.75 -13.45
CA VAL A 93 -3.03 7.43 -13.75
C VAL A 93 -3.80 7.11 -12.47
N GLY A 94 -5.02 7.66 -12.33
CA GLY A 94 -5.76 7.58 -11.07
C GLY A 94 -5.17 8.52 -10.00
N SER A 95 -4.77 9.72 -10.40
CA SER A 95 -3.99 10.67 -9.59
C SER A 95 -4.82 11.74 -8.87
N ALA A 96 -6.12 11.89 -9.14
CA ALA A 96 -6.95 12.89 -8.46
C ALA A 96 -7.25 12.48 -7.00
N PRO A 97 -7.38 13.45 -6.07
CA PRO A 97 -7.26 14.89 -6.27
C PRO A 97 -5.82 15.41 -6.35
N GLY A 98 -4.80 14.57 -6.10
CA GLY A 98 -3.38 14.90 -6.28
C GLY A 98 -2.82 15.92 -5.28
N SER A 99 -3.49 16.13 -4.14
CA SER A 99 -3.18 17.20 -3.18
C SER A 99 -1.76 17.12 -2.59
N HIS A 100 -1.22 15.91 -2.44
CA HIS A 100 0.13 15.67 -1.91
C HIS A 100 1.24 15.77 -2.96
N LEU A 101 0.91 15.77 -4.26
CA LEU A 101 1.88 15.70 -5.34
C LEU A 101 2.73 16.97 -5.47
N LEU A 102 2.18 18.14 -5.13
CA LEU A 102 2.95 19.39 -5.08
C LEU A 102 4.11 19.30 -4.08
N PHE A 103 3.82 18.76 -2.89
CA PHE A 103 4.83 18.56 -1.85
C PHE A 103 5.85 17.53 -2.29
N LEU A 104 5.38 16.41 -2.85
CA LEU A 104 6.27 15.37 -3.36
C LEU A 104 7.22 15.94 -4.42
N ASN A 105 6.72 16.70 -5.40
CA ASN A 105 7.56 17.30 -6.43
C ASN A 105 8.61 18.25 -5.83
N LYS A 106 8.19 19.09 -4.87
CA LYS A 106 9.10 20.00 -4.15
C LYS A 106 10.18 19.26 -3.37
N LEU A 107 9.85 18.13 -2.74
CA LEU A 107 10.78 17.30 -1.98
C LEU A 107 11.91 16.73 -2.86
N TYR A 108 11.65 16.57 -4.17
CA TYR A 108 12.63 16.13 -5.16
C TYR A 108 13.09 17.28 -6.06
N ASP A 109 13.20 18.50 -5.51
CA ASP A 109 13.72 19.71 -6.17
C ASP A 109 13.02 20.07 -7.50
N ASN A 110 11.77 19.63 -7.68
CA ASN A 110 10.98 19.84 -8.90
C ASN A 110 11.67 19.35 -10.20
N ILE A 111 12.57 18.35 -10.10
CA ILE A 111 13.33 17.85 -11.26
C ILE A 111 12.49 17.00 -12.23
N HIS A 112 11.37 16.47 -11.75
CA HIS A 112 10.51 15.58 -12.51
C HIS A 112 9.48 16.35 -13.35
N GLU A 113 9.12 15.78 -14.50
CA GLU A 113 7.98 16.22 -15.30
C GLU A 113 6.81 15.27 -15.04
N TRP A 114 5.67 15.81 -14.61
CA TRP A 114 4.49 15.05 -14.23
C TRP A 114 3.39 15.19 -15.27
N GLU A 115 2.79 14.08 -15.66
CA GLU A 115 1.54 14.03 -16.40
C GLU A 115 0.50 13.27 -15.56
N LEU A 116 -0.46 14.00 -15.01
CA LEU A 116 -1.48 13.49 -14.11
C LEU A 116 -2.76 13.25 -14.91
N VAL A 117 -3.25 12.00 -14.90
CA VAL A 117 -4.43 11.57 -15.63
C VAL A 117 -5.48 11.00 -14.69
N ASP A 118 -6.64 11.65 -14.63
CA ASP A 118 -7.78 11.20 -13.82
C ASP A 118 -9.06 11.95 -14.23
N PRO A 119 -10.22 11.28 -14.36
CA PRO A 119 -11.49 11.96 -14.62
C PRO A 119 -12.01 12.77 -13.41
N GLY A 120 -11.48 12.51 -12.21
CA GLY A 120 -11.87 13.14 -10.96
C GLY A 120 -11.49 14.60 -10.84
N ALA A 121 -12.02 15.25 -9.80
CA ALA A 121 -11.74 16.64 -9.50
C ALA A 121 -10.34 16.81 -8.86
N TRP A 122 -9.58 17.78 -9.38
CA TRP A 122 -8.25 18.13 -8.87
C TRP A 122 -8.31 19.03 -7.63
N ASP A 123 -7.31 18.94 -6.76
CA ASP A 123 -7.12 19.88 -5.65
C ASP A 123 -6.90 21.31 -6.17
N ASN A 124 -7.55 22.28 -5.52
CA ASN A 124 -7.47 23.69 -5.95
C ASN A 124 -6.05 24.25 -5.93
N ARG A 125 -5.19 23.82 -4.99
CA ARG A 125 -3.79 24.27 -4.91
C ARG A 125 -2.99 23.76 -6.09
N LEU A 126 -3.21 22.50 -6.49
CA LEU A 126 -2.60 21.92 -7.68
C LEU A 126 -3.03 22.66 -8.95
N LEU A 127 -4.33 22.96 -9.08
CA LEU A 127 -4.85 23.76 -10.20
C LEU A 127 -4.26 25.17 -10.26
N GLN A 128 -4.09 25.83 -9.10
CA GLN A 128 -3.50 27.16 -9.02
C GLN A 128 -2.00 27.13 -9.37
N ASP A 129 -1.26 26.15 -8.88
CA ASP A 129 0.17 26.00 -9.14
C ASP A 129 0.41 25.77 -10.65
N VAL A 130 -0.31 24.84 -11.29
CA VAL A 130 -0.22 24.60 -12.74
C VAL A 130 -0.51 25.86 -13.57
N LYS A 131 -1.43 26.72 -13.11
CA LYS A 131 -1.80 27.95 -13.83
C LYS A 131 -0.79 29.09 -13.68
N HIS A 132 -0.11 29.17 -12.54
CA HIS A 132 0.63 30.38 -12.14
C HIS A 132 2.13 30.16 -11.94
N ASN A 133 2.59 28.91 -11.87
CA ASN A 133 3.98 28.59 -11.59
C ASN A 133 4.62 27.92 -12.82
N SER A 134 5.41 28.67 -13.58
CA SER A 134 6.11 28.12 -14.76
C SER A 134 7.25 27.16 -14.40
N ASN A 135 7.65 27.07 -13.13
CA ASN A 135 8.70 26.16 -12.68
C ASN A 135 8.18 24.75 -12.38
N THR A 136 6.87 24.55 -12.24
CA THR A 136 6.29 23.23 -11.99
C THR A 136 5.82 22.60 -13.29
N ARG A 137 6.36 21.41 -13.57
CA ARG A 137 6.14 20.69 -14.82
C ARG A 137 4.98 19.72 -14.70
N PHE A 138 3.81 20.20 -14.28
CA PHE A 138 2.59 19.38 -14.20
C PHE A 138 1.70 19.59 -15.44
N GLY A 139 1.40 18.50 -16.14
CA GLY A 139 0.32 18.42 -17.12
C GLY A 139 -0.89 17.70 -16.49
N LEU A 140 -2.06 18.31 -16.53
CA LEU A 140 -3.30 17.71 -16.01
C LEU A 140 -4.19 17.25 -17.18
N ARG A 141 -4.70 16.02 -17.12
CA ARG A 141 -5.61 15.45 -18.11
C ARG A 141 -6.84 14.88 -17.42
N ASN A 142 -7.99 15.51 -17.65
CA ASN A 142 -9.26 15.07 -17.09
C ASN A 142 -9.95 14.06 -18.02
N GLU A 143 -9.52 12.81 -17.94
CA GLU A 143 -10.00 11.72 -18.78
C GLU A 143 -9.81 10.38 -18.05
N PHE A 144 -10.59 9.36 -18.46
CA PHE A 144 -10.29 7.98 -18.10
C PHE A 144 -9.03 7.51 -18.84
N PHE A 145 -8.23 6.69 -18.18
CA PHE A 145 -7.07 6.07 -18.82
C PHE A 145 -7.45 4.67 -19.31
N ASP A 146 -7.39 4.47 -20.63
CA ASP A 146 -7.67 3.21 -21.30
C ASP A 146 -6.49 2.79 -22.20
N ASN A 147 -6.67 1.72 -22.99
CA ASN A 147 -5.62 1.27 -23.90
C ASN A 147 -5.31 2.30 -24.99
N ASN A 148 -6.28 3.08 -25.46
CA ASN A 148 -6.04 4.13 -26.45
C ASN A 148 -5.15 5.23 -25.88
N ALA A 149 -5.42 5.67 -24.65
CA ALA A 149 -4.58 6.61 -23.93
C ALA A 149 -3.16 6.06 -23.73
N ALA A 150 -3.02 4.75 -23.45
CA ALA A 150 -1.72 4.09 -23.36
C ALA A 150 -0.96 4.06 -24.70
N TYR A 151 -1.64 3.79 -25.82
CA TYR A 151 -1.02 3.84 -27.16
C TYR A 151 -0.57 5.25 -27.53
N GLU A 152 -1.41 6.27 -27.30
CA GLU A 152 -1.04 7.66 -27.55
C GLU A 152 0.15 8.08 -26.68
N LEU A 153 0.21 7.59 -25.44
CA LEU A 153 1.33 7.81 -24.55
C LEU A 153 2.62 7.17 -25.07
N ALA A 154 2.55 5.93 -25.55
CA ALA A 154 3.68 5.23 -26.16
C ALA A 154 4.18 5.95 -27.44
N ALA A 155 3.26 6.42 -28.29
CA ALA A 155 3.60 7.24 -29.46
C ALA A 155 4.33 8.53 -29.05
N ARG A 156 3.79 9.27 -28.08
CA ARG A 156 4.44 10.48 -27.56
C ARG A 156 5.80 10.20 -26.94
N ARG A 157 6.00 9.04 -26.32
CA ARG A 157 7.31 8.62 -25.83
C ARG A 157 8.33 8.46 -26.96
N LEU A 158 7.95 7.83 -28.07
CA LEU A 158 8.82 7.72 -29.27
C LEU A 158 9.15 9.09 -29.87
N HIS A 159 8.17 10.00 -29.86
CA HIS A 159 8.39 11.38 -30.29
C HIS A 159 9.41 12.08 -29.37
N ARG A 160 9.23 11.99 -28.05
CA ARG A 160 10.16 12.53 -27.04
C ARG A 160 11.55 11.90 -27.11
N ALA A 161 11.66 10.65 -27.55
CA ALA A 161 12.93 9.96 -27.81
C ALA A 161 13.72 10.53 -29.02
N GLY A 162 13.18 11.55 -29.71
CA GLY A 162 13.77 12.12 -30.92
C GLY A 162 13.46 11.33 -32.19
N THR A 163 12.41 10.50 -32.17
CA THR A 163 12.03 9.65 -33.32
C THR A 163 10.58 9.88 -33.78
N PRO A 164 10.22 11.09 -34.24
CA PRO A 164 8.85 11.43 -34.66
C PRO A 164 8.35 10.55 -35.82
N ALA A 165 9.23 10.14 -36.74
CA ALA A 165 8.86 9.21 -37.81
C ALA A 165 8.45 7.83 -37.26
N LEU A 166 9.19 7.30 -36.28
CA LEU A 166 8.82 6.04 -35.61
C LEU A 166 7.54 6.19 -34.81
N SER A 167 7.31 7.34 -34.17
CA SER A 167 6.03 7.64 -33.51
C SER A 167 4.85 7.57 -34.49
N ALA A 168 4.99 8.12 -35.70
CA ALA A 168 3.94 8.06 -36.72
C ALA A 168 3.71 6.63 -37.24
N VAL A 169 4.79 5.88 -37.47
CA VAL A 169 4.71 4.46 -37.89
C VAL A 169 4.06 3.61 -36.80
N TYR A 170 4.41 3.81 -35.53
CA TYR A 170 3.78 3.14 -34.39
C TYR A 170 2.28 3.38 -34.40
N LYS A 171 1.87 4.65 -34.46
CA LYS A 171 0.46 5.04 -34.45
C LYS A 171 -0.32 4.39 -35.61
N TRP A 172 0.21 4.46 -36.83
CA TRP A 172 -0.42 3.84 -37.99
C TRP A 172 -0.61 2.33 -37.83
N ASN A 173 0.37 1.61 -37.29
CA ASN A 173 0.26 0.17 -37.06
C ASN A 173 -0.77 -0.16 -35.96
N VAL A 174 -0.80 0.61 -34.87
CA VAL A 174 -1.79 0.44 -33.80
C VAL A 174 -3.20 0.70 -34.34
N ASP A 175 -3.41 1.83 -35.04
CA ASP A 175 -4.71 2.20 -35.60
C ASP A 175 -5.22 1.14 -36.59
N SER A 176 -4.32 0.61 -37.44
CA SER A 176 -4.64 -0.47 -38.37
C SER A 176 -5.07 -1.75 -37.64
N ALA A 177 -4.31 -2.18 -36.63
CA ALA A 177 -4.63 -3.37 -35.84
C ALA A 177 -5.94 -3.23 -35.04
N LEU A 178 -6.23 -2.05 -34.51
CA LEU A 178 -7.51 -1.76 -33.85
C LEU A 178 -8.67 -1.80 -34.84
N GLY A 179 -8.50 -1.25 -36.05
CA GLY A 179 -9.49 -1.32 -37.13
C GLY A 179 -9.84 -2.77 -37.51
N GLU A 180 -8.84 -3.63 -37.69
CA GLU A 180 -9.03 -5.06 -37.98
C GLU A 180 -9.78 -5.79 -36.85
N ARG A 181 -9.42 -5.49 -35.59
CA ARG A 181 -10.09 -6.06 -34.42
C ARG A 181 -11.56 -5.68 -34.36
N HIS A 182 -11.89 -4.40 -34.55
CA HIS A 182 -13.27 -3.92 -34.53
C HIS A 182 -14.10 -4.51 -35.66
N ALA A 183 -13.53 -4.64 -36.87
CA ALA A 183 -14.19 -5.33 -37.99
C ALA A 183 -14.50 -6.79 -37.63
N THR A 184 -13.51 -7.51 -37.10
CA THR A 184 -13.67 -8.92 -36.67
C THR A 184 -14.75 -9.07 -35.58
N GLN A 185 -14.79 -8.16 -34.60
CA GLN A 185 -15.79 -8.20 -33.53
C GLN A 185 -17.20 -7.89 -34.07
N ALA A 186 -17.33 -6.96 -35.02
CA ALA A 186 -18.61 -6.65 -35.66
C ALA A 186 -19.13 -7.86 -36.46
N GLU A 187 -18.27 -8.55 -37.20
CA GLU A 187 -18.62 -9.78 -37.92
C GLU A 187 -19.11 -10.89 -36.97
N LYS A 188 -18.39 -11.14 -35.87
CA LYS A 188 -18.82 -12.12 -34.85
C LYS A 188 -20.19 -11.80 -34.27
N LYS A 189 -20.46 -10.53 -33.94
CA LYS A 189 -21.79 -10.09 -33.45
C LYS A 189 -22.92 -10.36 -34.46
N ILE A 190 -22.65 -10.15 -35.75
CA ILE A 190 -23.61 -10.46 -36.83
C ILE A 190 -23.85 -11.98 -36.93
N THR A 191 -22.82 -12.79 -36.71
CA THR A 191 -22.88 -14.24 -36.85
C THR A 191 -23.54 -14.93 -35.66
N ASP A 192 -23.34 -14.41 -34.45
CA ASP A 192 -23.80 -15.02 -33.19
C ASP A 192 -25.19 -14.53 -32.72
N GLY A 193 -25.85 -13.64 -33.48
CA GLY A 193 -27.25 -13.25 -33.27
C GLY A 193 -27.59 -12.67 -31.90
N THR A 194 -26.62 -12.10 -31.18
CA THR A 194 -26.82 -11.53 -29.84
C THR A 194 -27.08 -10.03 -29.94
N ASP A 195 -28.34 -9.64 -29.71
CA ASP A 195 -28.78 -8.24 -29.65
C ASP A 195 -28.01 -7.48 -28.56
N ALA A 196 -27.28 -6.45 -29.00
CA ALA A 196 -26.40 -5.61 -28.21
C ALA A 196 -27.16 -4.54 -27.39
N GLU A 197 -28.29 -4.88 -26.78
CA GLU A 197 -29.07 -3.94 -25.94
C GLU A 197 -28.81 -4.06 -24.43
N ALA A 198 -28.08 -5.09 -23.97
CA ALA A 198 -27.84 -5.30 -22.53
C ALA A 198 -26.57 -4.63 -21.95
N ALA A 199 -25.81 -3.85 -22.72
CA ALA A 199 -24.53 -3.26 -22.29
C ALA A 199 -24.52 -1.72 -22.27
N ARG A 200 -25.69 -1.10 -22.07
CA ARG A 200 -25.79 0.32 -21.69
C ARG A 200 -26.29 0.43 -20.25
N THR A 201 -25.63 -0.26 -19.34
CA THR A 201 -25.61 0.15 -17.94
C THR A 201 -24.71 1.38 -17.86
N GLU A 202 -25.10 2.39 -17.07
CA GLU A 202 -24.27 3.56 -16.71
C GLU A 202 -23.09 3.14 -15.82
N GLU A 203 -22.47 1.99 -16.12
CA GLU A 203 -21.33 1.41 -15.44
C GLU A 203 -20.04 1.98 -16.02
N ILE A 204 -19.16 2.42 -15.14
CA ILE A 204 -17.83 2.95 -15.46
C ILE A 204 -17.11 1.91 -16.33
N PRO A 205 -16.70 2.24 -17.56
CA PRO A 205 -16.20 1.26 -18.52
C PRO A 205 -14.84 0.77 -18.05
N ILE A 206 -14.78 -0.44 -17.47
CA ILE A 206 -13.55 -1.23 -17.40
C ILE A 206 -13.89 -2.66 -17.80
N SER A 207 -14.24 -2.86 -19.07
CA SER A 207 -13.94 -4.14 -19.72
C SER A 207 -12.47 -4.08 -20.10
N TYR A 208 -11.62 -4.81 -19.37
CA TYR A 208 -10.25 -5.03 -19.81
C TYR A 208 -10.22 -5.45 -21.30
N GLU A 209 -9.34 -4.84 -22.06
CA GLU A 209 -9.08 -5.21 -23.46
C GLU A 209 -7.63 -5.67 -23.61
N GLU A 210 -7.42 -6.72 -24.42
CA GLU A 210 -6.08 -7.19 -24.72
C GLU A 210 -5.31 -6.16 -25.56
N PRO A 211 -4.01 -5.92 -25.29
CA PRO A 211 -3.17 -5.09 -26.15
C PRO A 211 -3.14 -5.57 -27.60
N VAL A 212 -2.92 -4.66 -28.55
CA VAL A 212 -2.65 -5.03 -29.94
C VAL A 212 -1.28 -5.69 -30.02
N VAL A 213 -1.19 -6.74 -30.83
CA VAL A 213 0.08 -7.44 -31.07
C VAL A 213 0.70 -6.86 -32.33
N LEU A 214 1.85 -6.21 -32.17
CA LEU A 214 2.62 -5.67 -33.28
C LEU A 214 3.61 -6.72 -33.82
N PRO A 215 4.02 -6.64 -35.10
CA PRO A 215 5.10 -7.48 -35.62
C PRO A 215 6.36 -7.35 -34.77
N ILE A 216 6.96 -8.47 -34.38
CA ILE A 216 8.04 -8.52 -33.38
C ILE A 216 9.22 -7.58 -33.68
N GLY A 217 9.60 -7.44 -34.96
CA GLY A 217 10.68 -6.55 -35.37
C GLY A 217 10.34 -5.06 -35.20
N LEU A 218 9.09 -4.68 -35.45
CA LEU A 218 8.60 -3.31 -35.22
C LEU A 218 8.47 -3.03 -33.73
N ASP A 219 7.87 -3.96 -32.97
CA ASP A 219 7.74 -3.84 -31.51
C ASP A 219 9.12 -3.65 -30.85
N LEU A 220 10.13 -4.43 -31.24
CA LEU A 220 11.50 -4.27 -30.76
C LEU A 220 12.08 -2.89 -31.09
N LEU A 221 11.88 -2.40 -32.32
CA LEU A 221 12.35 -1.08 -32.74
C LEU A 221 11.72 0.04 -31.91
N PHE A 222 10.42 -0.05 -31.64
CA PHE A 222 9.71 0.91 -30.79
C PHE A 222 10.21 0.86 -29.35
N ARG A 223 10.37 -0.34 -28.78
CA ARG A 223 10.88 -0.54 -27.42
C ARG A 223 12.28 0.05 -27.24
N VAL A 224 13.22 -0.29 -28.11
CA VAL A 224 14.60 0.23 -28.06
C VAL A 224 14.64 1.75 -28.23
N SER A 225 13.83 2.31 -29.14
CA SER A 225 13.77 3.77 -29.28
C SER A 225 13.24 4.45 -28.00
N SER A 226 12.21 3.87 -27.39
CA SER A 226 11.56 4.41 -26.19
C SER A 226 12.48 4.47 -24.95
N GLU A 227 13.51 3.64 -24.88
CA GLU A 227 14.50 3.59 -23.78
C GLU A 227 15.27 4.90 -23.61
N ARG A 228 15.36 5.72 -24.65
CA ARG A 228 15.99 7.05 -24.60
C ARG A 228 15.26 8.03 -23.67
N VAL A 229 14.03 7.70 -23.26
CA VAL A 229 13.22 8.48 -22.34
C VAL A 229 13.08 7.72 -21.02
N LYS A 230 13.65 8.29 -19.95
CA LYS A 230 13.47 7.84 -18.56
C LYS A 230 12.04 8.15 -18.12
N MET A 231 11.20 7.12 -18.07
CA MET A 231 9.78 7.26 -17.82
C MET A 231 9.35 6.38 -16.64
N LEU A 232 8.58 6.97 -15.72
CA LEU A 232 7.90 6.24 -14.66
C LEU A 232 6.41 6.19 -14.96
N PHE A 233 5.80 5.03 -14.74
CA PHE A 233 4.36 4.86 -14.82
C PHE A 233 3.80 4.55 -13.43
N VAL A 234 2.91 5.37 -12.89
CA VAL A 234 2.29 5.16 -11.58
C VAL A 234 0.80 4.99 -11.78
N SER A 235 0.23 3.95 -11.18
CA SER A 235 -1.20 3.68 -11.28
C SER A 235 -1.83 3.45 -9.91
N ASP A 236 -2.86 4.25 -9.59
CA ASP A 236 -3.76 4.03 -8.45
C ASP A 236 -5.23 3.91 -8.87
N VAL A 237 -5.49 3.53 -10.12
CA VAL A 237 -6.86 3.40 -10.66
C VAL A 237 -7.72 2.42 -9.87
N ARG A 238 -9.02 2.72 -9.84
CA ARG A 238 -10.08 1.87 -9.29
C ARG A 238 -11.33 2.06 -10.14
N SER A 239 -11.93 0.99 -10.66
CA SER A 239 -13.35 1.04 -11.04
C SER A 239 -14.21 1.16 -9.79
N GLY A 240 -15.29 1.93 -9.91
CA GLY A 240 -16.38 1.87 -8.93
C GLY A 240 -17.07 0.51 -9.04
N SER A 241 -17.27 -0.17 -7.91
CA SER A 241 -18.11 -1.36 -7.86
C SER A 241 -19.55 -0.96 -7.59
N GLU A 242 -20.50 -1.43 -8.40
CA GLU A 242 -21.90 -1.37 -8.01
C GLU A 242 -22.10 -2.25 -6.77
N ALA A 243 -22.48 -1.65 -5.64
CA ALA A 243 -22.56 -2.35 -4.35
C ALA A 243 -23.61 -3.46 -4.31
N SER A 244 -24.47 -3.54 -5.34
CA SER A 244 -25.61 -4.43 -5.49
C SER A 244 -25.24 -5.84 -5.97
N VAL A 245 -24.07 -6.04 -6.61
CA VAL A 245 -23.71 -7.33 -7.23
C VAL A 245 -22.67 -8.11 -6.38
N PRO A 246 -23.06 -9.24 -5.75
CA PRO A 246 -22.18 -10.00 -4.87
C PRO A 246 -21.00 -10.67 -5.59
N GLY A 247 -19.81 -10.10 -5.49
CA GLY A 247 -18.58 -10.57 -6.14
C GLY A 247 -18.07 -9.65 -7.25
N ALA A 248 -18.84 -8.62 -7.63
CA ALA A 248 -18.42 -7.61 -8.60
C ALA A 248 -17.11 -6.92 -8.18
N PHE A 249 -16.93 -6.65 -6.88
CA PHE A 249 -15.70 -6.05 -6.37
C PHE A 249 -14.44 -6.86 -6.70
N GLU A 250 -14.46 -8.18 -6.52
CA GLU A 250 -13.29 -9.03 -6.81
C GLU A 250 -13.04 -9.14 -8.32
N ARG A 251 -14.11 -9.17 -9.13
CA ARG A 251 -14.00 -9.12 -10.59
C ARG A 251 -13.36 -7.81 -11.06
N HIS A 252 -13.79 -6.68 -10.52
CA HIS A 252 -13.18 -5.38 -10.82
C HIS A 252 -11.71 -5.31 -10.39
N VAL A 253 -11.34 -5.91 -9.25
CA VAL A 253 -9.93 -5.98 -8.83
C VAL A 253 -9.12 -6.76 -9.85
N PHE A 254 -9.64 -7.89 -10.34
CA PHE A 254 -8.99 -8.67 -11.37
C PHE A 254 -8.84 -7.88 -12.68
N GLU A 255 -9.91 -7.24 -13.16
CA GLU A 255 -9.92 -6.43 -14.39
C GLU A 255 -8.99 -5.21 -14.31
N ASN A 256 -9.01 -4.47 -13.19
CA ASN A 256 -8.10 -3.35 -12.95
C ASN A 256 -6.64 -3.80 -12.95
N THR A 257 -6.35 -4.97 -12.37
CA THR A 257 -5.00 -5.51 -12.37
C THR A 257 -4.56 -5.85 -13.79
N ARG A 258 -5.43 -6.46 -14.61
CA ARG A 258 -5.16 -6.76 -16.02
C ARG A 258 -4.98 -5.51 -16.89
N ALA A 259 -5.80 -4.48 -16.69
CA ALA A 259 -5.68 -3.21 -17.41
C ALA A 259 -4.33 -2.54 -17.11
N GLN A 260 -3.94 -2.47 -15.83
CA GLN A 260 -2.64 -1.94 -15.43
C GLN A 260 -1.46 -2.69 -16.10
N GLU A 261 -1.55 -4.02 -16.24
CA GLU A 261 -0.53 -4.80 -16.94
C GLU A 261 -0.46 -4.49 -18.43
N ALA A 262 -1.63 -4.42 -19.09
CA ALA A 262 -1.70 -4.03 -20.49
C ALA A 262 -1.02 -2.67 -20.72
N TRP A 263 -1.28 -1.70 -19.84
CA TRP A 263 -0.66 -0.38 -19.95
C TRP A 263 0.85 -0.42 -19.76
N VAL A 264 1.36 -1.25 -18.84
CA VAL A 264 2.81 -1.45 -18.69
C VAL A 264 3.41 -2.08 -19.94
N ASP A 265 2.76 -3.09 -20.52
CA ASP A 265 3.24 -3.77 -21.73
C ASP A 265 3.25 -2.84 -22.96
N ILE A 266 2.25 -1.96 -23.06
CA ILE A 266 2.09 -0.94 -24.13
C ILE A 266 3.10 0.20 -23.98
N VAL A 267 3.18 0.80 -22.78
CA VAL A 267 3.99 2.01 -22.51
C VAL A 267 5.46 1.67 -22.31
N ASN A 268 5.76 0.46 -21.83
CA ASN A 268 7.10 -0.08 -21.59
C ASN A 268 8.00 0.78 -20.67
N PRO A 269 7.50 1.35 -19.55
CA PRO A 269 8.22 2.34 -18.75
C PRO A 269 9.52 1.81 -18.13
N THR A 270 10.43 2.70 -17.70
CA THR A 270 11.65 2.34 -16.97
C THR A 270 11.30 1.58 -15.68
N PHE A 271 10.35 2.12 -14.92
CA PHE A 271 9.67 1.42 -13.84
C PHE A 271 8.18 1.75 -13.85
N ALA A 272 7.35 0.77 -13.47
CA ALA A 272 5.94 0.97 -13.19
C ALA A 272 5.65 0.69 -11.71
N MET A 273 4.93 1.57 -11.02
CA MET A 273 4.36 1.31 -9.69
C MET A 273 2.86 1.07 -9.84
N LEU A 274 2.44 -0.17 -9.62
CA LEU A 274 1.06 -0.57 -9.77
C LEU A 274 0.38 -0.72 -8.41
N LYS A 275 -0.89 -0.33 -8.36
CA LYS A 275 -1.81 -0.79 -7.33
C LYS A 275 -2.01 -2.29 -7.49
N PHE A 276 -1.55 -3.06 -6.51
CA PHE A 276 -1.57 -4.51 -6.59
C PHE A 276 -2.37 -5.14 -5.45
N ARG A 277 -3.34 -5.96 -5.82
CA ARG A 277 -4.12 -6.80 -4.93
C ARG A 277 -4.63 -7.98 -5.74
N LEU A 278 -4.37 -9.20 -5.29
CA LEU A 278 -5.01 -10.37 -5.87
C LEU A 278 -6.44 -10.51 -5.34
N PRO A 279 -7.38 -10.97 -6.17
CA PRO A 279 -8.74 -11.18 -5.74
C PRO A 279 -8.82 -12.31 -4.71
N TYR A 280 -9.83 -12.26 -3.83
CA TYR A 280 -10.09 -13.37 -2.93
C TYR A 280 -10.67 -14.57 -3.71
N THR A 281 -10.17 -15.77 -3.41
CA THR A 281 -10.66 -17.04 -4.00
C THR A 281 -12.02 -17.46 -3.43
N SER A 282 -12.38 -16.91 -2.26
CA SER A 282 -13.63 -17.19 -1.57
C SER A 282 -14.29 -15.92 -1.02
N ILE A 283 -15.62 -15.91 -0.99
CA ILE A 283 -16.44 -14.79 -0.51
C ILE A 283 -17.41 -15.32 0.54
N THR A 284 -17.40 -14.72 1.73
CA THR A 284 -18.41 -14.99 2.75
C THR A 284 -19.62 -14.11 2.54
N LYS A 285 -20.81 -14.71 2.39
CA LYS A 285 -22.09 -14.02 2.26
C LYS A 285 -23.03 -14.49 3.37
N TYR A 286 -23.91 -13.60 3.85
CA TYR A 286 -24.96 -14.00 4.78
C TYR A 286 -26.09 -14.63 3.99
N ASP A 287 -26.37 -15.90 4.25
CA ASP A 287 -27.50 -16.61 3.69
C ASP A 287 -28.73 -16.32 4.55
N HIS A 288 -29.72 -15.65 3.93
CA HIS A 288 -30.95 -15.25 4.61
C HIS A 288 -31.88 -16.42 4.92
N GLU A 289 -31.85 -17.48 4.12
CA GLU A 289 -32.67 -18.68 4.33
C GLU A 289 -32.07 -19.54 5.46
N LEU A 290 -30.76 -19.77 5.40
CA LEU A 290 -30.03 -20.55 6.39
C LEU A 290 -29.68 -19.75 7.66
N LYS A 291 -29.94 -18.45 7.68
CA LYS A 291 -29.62 -17.50 8.75
C LYS A 291 -28.18 -17.63 9.26
N LYS A 292 -27.24 -17.88 8.34
CA LYS A 292 -25.82 -18.09 8.67
C LYS A 292 -24.93 -17.54 7.57
N ASN A 293 -23.68 -17.27 7.93
CA ASN A 293 -22.65 -16.95 6.93
C ASN A 293 -22.25 -18.22 6.18
N VAL A 294 -22.24 -18.15 4.85
CA VAL A 294 -21.79 -19.21 3.95
C VAL A 294 -20.62 -18.68 3.14
N THR A 295 -19.55 -19.46 3.06
CA THR A 295 -18.40 -19.16 2.20
C THR A 295 -18.60 -19.86 0.87
N VAL A 296 -18.55 -19.10 -0.22
CA VAL A 296 -18.67 -19.60 -1.60
C VAL A 296 -17.42 -19.22 -2.39
N SER A 297 -17.12 -19.96 -3.45
CA SER A 297 -16.05 -19.58 -4.39
C SER A 297 -16.40 -18.23 -5.03
N SER A 298 -15.38 -17.40 -5.28
CA SER A 298 -15.55 -16.14 -6.02
C SER A 298 -15.80 -16.35 -7.52
N GLY A 299 -15.59 -17.57 -8.04
CA GLY A 299 -15.66 -17.87 -9.48
C GLY A 299 -14.47 -17.30 -10.27
N LEU A 300 -13.47 -16.75 -9.59
CA LEU A 300 -12.21 -16.28 -10.16
C LEU A 300 -11.14 -17.37 -10.08
N PRO A 301 -10.10 -17.32 -10.94
CA PRO A 301 -9.04 -18.31 -10.91
C PRO A 301 -8.28 -18.28 -9.57
N SER A 302 -7.76 -19.43 -9.13
CA SER A 302 -6.96 -19.56 -7.90
C SER A 302 -5.53 -19.04 -8.05
N SER A 303 -5.07 -18.86 -9.28
CA SER A 303 -3.78 -18.28 -9.63
C SER A 303 -3.90 -17.37 -10.85
N SER A 304 -2.99 -16.40 -10.97
CA SER A 304 -2.87 -15.62 -12.20
C SER A 304 -1.45 -15.14 -12.46
N THR A 305 -1.13 -15.00 -13.74
CA THR A 305 0.19 -14.54 -14.20
C THR A 305 0.24 -13.02 -14.18
N HIS A 306 1.23 -12.45 -13.48
CA HIS A 306 1.48 -11.02 -13.37
C HIS A 306 2.99 -10.71 -13.53
N PRO A 307 3.40 -9.45 -13.79
CA PRO A 307 4.81 -9.07 -13.79
C PRO A 307 5.52 -9.44 -12.48
N ASP A 308 6.78 -9.87 -12.58
CA ASP A 308 7.64 -10.22 -11.44
C ASP A 308 8.34 -8.98 -10.86
N GLY A 309 7.58 -7.95 -10.50
CA GLY A 309 8.09 -6.70 -9.89
C GLY A 309 8.20 -6.76 -8.36
N THR A 310 9.06 -5.97 -7.72
CA THR A 310 9.24 -5.92 -6.26
C THR A 310 7.93 -5.54 -5.54
N MET A 311 7.55 -6.31 -4.51
CA MET A 311 6.34 -6.03 -3.73
C MET A 311 6.68 -5.15 -2.52
N LEU A 312 6.16 -3.93 -2.51
CA LEU A 312 6.26 -3.03 -1.38
C LEU A 312 5.05 -3.24 -0.47
N LEU A 313 5.31 -3.79 0.71
CA LEU A 313 4.32 -3.93 1.77
C LEU A 313 3.73 -2.56 2.17
N PRO A 314 2.42 -2.49 2.43
CA PRO A 314 1.75 -1.21 2.55
C PRO A 314 2.00 -0.54 3.91
N VAL A 315 2.30 0.75 3.86
CA VAL A 315 2.53 1.62 5.03
C VAL A 315 1.30 2.52 5.25
N TRP A 316 0.77 2.62 6.47
CA TRP A 316 -0.41 3.45 6.82
C TRP A 316 -1.71 3.08 6.07
N THR A 317 -1.80 1.85 5.56
CA THR A 317 -3.00 1.35 4.86
C THR A 317 -4.09 0.90 5.84
N ARG A 318 -5.26 0.50 5.32
CA ARG A 318 -6.33 -0.08 6.16
C ARG A 318 -5.83 -1.35 6.86
N PRO A 319 -6.18 -1.59 8.14
CA PRO A 319 -5.62 -2.68 8.94
C PRO A 319 -5.78 -4.11 8.40
N THR A 320 -6.72 -4.35 7.50
CA THR A 320 -6.98 -5.68 6.91
C THR A 320 -6.84 -5.67 5.39
N SER A 321 -6.20 -4.64 4.83
CA SER A 321 -6.03 -4.51 3.39
C SER A 321 -5.00 -5.50 2.86
N THR A 322 -5.33 -6.21 1.79
CA THR A 322 -4.36 -6.99 0.99
C THR A 322 -3.76 -6.19 -0.17
N GLU A 323 -4.14 -4.91 -0.32
CA GLU A 323 -3.54 -3.97 -1.27
C GLU A 323 -2.10 -3.62 -0.87
N CYS A 324 -1.16 -3.82 -1.79
CA CYS A 324 0.24 -3.40 -1.73
C CYS A 324 0.62 -2.63 -3.02
N ARG A 325 1.90 -2.28 -3.18
CA ARG A 325 2.43 -1.72 -4.44
C ARG A 325 3.37 -2.71 -5.10
N LEU A 326 3.19 -2.93 -6.41
CA LEU A 326 4.08 -3.74 -7.22
C LEU A 326 4.95 -2.82 -8.09
N VAL A 327 6.25 -2.81 -7.86
CA VAL A 327 7.22 -2.03 -8.65
C VAL A 327 7.86 -2.92 -9.71
N VAL A 328 7.47 -2.70 -10.96
CA VAL A 328 7.85 -3.53 -12.10
C VAL A 328 8.94 -2.83 -12.91
N PRO A 329 10.15 -3.42 -13.05
CA PRO A 329 11.16 -2.89 -13.95
C PRO A 329 10.77 -3.10 -15.42
N GLN A 330 11.35 -2.30 -16.32
CA GLN A 330 11.24 -2.51 -17.76
C GLN A 330 11.64 -3.94 -18.14
N TYR A 331 10.91 -4.55 -19.08
CA TYR A 331 11.15 -5.93 -19.56
C TYR A 331 11.08 -7.02 -18.49
N CYS A 332 10.38 -6.76 -17.39
CA CYS A 332 10.18 -7.75 -16.36
C CYS A 332 9.49 -9.01 -16.90
N LYS A 333 9.97 -10.18 -16.47
CA LYS A 333 9.30 -11.45 -16.74
C LYS A 333 7.96 -11.48 -16.01
N LYS A 334 7.01 -12.27 -16.52
CA LYS A 334 5.79 -12.59 -15.78
C LYS A 334 6.00 -13.87 -14.99
N ARG A 335 5.35 -13.97 -13.84
CA ARG A 335 5.29 -15.19 -13.01
C ARG A 335 3.87 -15.48 -12.59
N GLU A 336 3.59 -16.74 -12.29
CA GLU A 336 2.33 -17.15 -11.70
C GLU A 336 2.30 -16.80 -10.20
N TYR A 337 1.19 -16.23 -9.75
CA TYR A 337 0.93 -15.93 -8.35
C TYR A 337 -0.24 -16.78 -7.87
N ASP A 338 -0.05 -17.51 -6.77
CA ASP A 338 -1.13 -18.17 -6.05
C ASP A 338 -1.86 -17.15 -5.17
N HIS A 339 -3.18 -17.07 -5.32
CA HIS A 339 -4.00 -16.07 -4.65
C HIS A 339 -4.15 -16.36 -3.16
N GLN A 340 -4.23 -17.64 -2.77
CA GLN A 340 -4.37 -18.05 -1.38
C GLN A 340 -3.06 -17.80 -0.62
N GLU A 341 -1.92 -18.12 -1.22
CA GLU A 341 -0.63 -17.85 -0.60
C GLU A 341 -0.38 -16.36 -0.39
N PHE A 342 -0.76 -15.53 -1.37
CA PHE A 342 -0.69 -14.07 -1.25
C PHE A 342 -1.63 -13.54 -0.15
N GLU A 343 -2.85 -14.06 -0.10
CA GLU A 343 -3.81 -13.74 0.95
C GLU A 343 -3.26 -14.09 2.35
N ASP A 344 -2.74 -15.29 2.53
CA ASP A 344 -2.22 -15.78 3.81
C ASP A 344 -0.96 -15.03 4.24
N ALA A 345 -0.10 -14.62 3.29
CA ALA A 345 1.05 -13.76 3.54
C ALA A 345 0.60 -12.36 4.01
N MET A 346 -0.33 -11.72 3.29
CA MET A 346 -0.88 -10.42 3.68
C MET A 346 -1.66 -10.49 4.99
N PHE A 347 -2.28 -11.64 5.29
CA PHE A 347 -2.95 -11.87 6.56
C PHE A 347 -1.95 -11.89 7.72
N PHE A 348 -0.90 -12.71 7.62
CA PHE A 348 0.18 -12.75 8.60
C PHE A 348 0.82 -11.38 8.80
N PHE A 349 1.12 -10.67 7.70
CA PHE A 349 1.64 -9.31 7.76
C PHE A 349 0.74 -8.39 8.58
N ASN A 350 -0.56 -8.32 8.25
CA ASN A 350 -1.49 -7.41 8.91
C ASN A 350 -1.84 -7.83 10.35
N ALA A 351 -1.89 -9.13 10.65
CA ALA A 351 -2.31 -9.66 11.96
C ALA A 351 -1.17 -9.78 12.97
N PHE A 352 0.05 -9.95 12.49
CA PHE A 352 1.22 -10.19 13.31
C PHE A 352 2.31 -9.14 13.08
N LEU A 353 2.95 -9.11 11.91
CA LEU A 353 4.12 -8.26 11.68
C LEU A 353 3.81 -6.77 11.91
N ARG A 354 2.72 -6.28 11.32
CA ARG A 354 2.39 -4.85 11.31
C ARG A 354 2.00 -4.32 12.69
N GLU A 355 1.36 -5.16 13.51
CA GLU A 355 0.70 -4.73 14.76
C GLU A 355 1.42 -5.19 16.03
N ARG A 356 2.24 -6.26 15.97
CA ARG A 356 2.78 -6.93 17.17
C ARG A 356 4.31 -6.97 17.23
N VAL A 357 4.98 -6.71 16.11
CA VAL A 357 6.45 -6.78 16.04
C VAL A 357 7.05 -5.40 16.26
N HIS A 358 8.13 -5.37 17.04
CA HIS A 358 8.89 -4.16 17.30
C HIS A 358 10.09 -4.05 16.35
N PHE A 359 10.15 -2.94 15.61
CA PHE A 359 11.18 -2.62 14.63
C PHE A 359 12.04 -1.44 15.15
N PRO A 360 13.23 -1.72 15.73
CA PRO A 360 14.07 -0.67 16.32
C PRO A 360 14.61 0.31 15.26
N HIS A 361 14.65 1.59 15.60
CA HIS A 361 15.25 2.67 14.80
C HIS A 361 15.76 3.82 15.68
N SER A 362 16.58 4.70 15.11
CA SER A 362 17.26 5.80 15.81
C SER A 362 16.32 6.94 16.23
N VAL A 363 15.21 7.16 15.54
CA VAL A 363 14.23 8.19 15.91
C VAL A 363 13.55 7.85 17.24
N GLN A 364 13.69 8.72 18.24
CA GLN A 364 13.11 8.57 19.57
C GLN A 364 12.16 9.74 19.88
N GLY A 365 11.15 9.49 20.72
CA GLY A 365 10.27 10.54 21.27
C GLY A 365 9.28 11.18 20.28
N HIS A 366 9.13 10.64 19.07
CA HIS A 366 8.18 11.15 18.09
C HIS A 366 6.76 10.62 18.39
N THR A 367 5.76 11.50 18.30
CA THR A 367 4.35 11.21 18.64
C THR A 367 3.73 10.02 17.89
N TRP A 368 3.97 9.86 16.59
CA TRP A 368 3.35 8.80 15.77
C TRP A 368 4.34 7.93 14.98
N VAL A 369 5.55 8.42 14.75
CA VAL A 369 6.62 7.63 14.14
C VAL A 369 7.23 6.72 15.20
N THR A 370 6.51 5.63 15.46
CA THR A 370 6.84 4.63 16.49
C THR A 370 7.54 3.42 15.90
N HIS A 371 8.08 2.55 16.77
CA HIS A 371 8.74 1.28 16.39
C HIS A 371 7.79 0.17 15.90
N GLN A 372 6.55 0.50 15.53
CA GLN A 372 5.68 -0.41 14.76
C GLN A 372 6.08 -0.40 13.29
N TYR A 373 5.60 -1.38 12.51
CA TYR A 373 5.98 -1.51 11.11
C TYR A 373 5.77 -0.22 10.29
N ASP A 374 4.62 0.44 10.45
CA ASP A 374 4.30 1.63 9.67
C ASP A 374 5.28 2.79 9.96
N GLY A 375 5.51 3.09 11.23
CA GLY A 375 6.45 4.13 11.67
C GLY A 375 7.90 3.79 11.30
N ALA A 376 8.34 2.57 11.56
CA ALA A 376 9.71 2.13 11.23
C ALA A 376 9.98 2.11 9.71
N SER A 377 9.00 1.72 8.90
CA SER A 377 9.10 1.75 7.44
C SER A 377 9.24 3.17 6.92
N GLU A 378 8.49 4.10 7.49
CA GLU A 378 8.62 5.52 7.18
C GLU A 378 9.98 6.07 7.62
N VAL A 379 10.45 5.79 8.85
CA VAL A 379 11.78 6.22 9.30
C VAL A 379 12.86 5.73 8.35
N ARG A 380 12.80 4.47 7.92
CA ARG A 380 13.80 3.91 7.01
C ARG A 380 13.80 4.62 5.65
N LEU A 381 12.62 4.87 5.10
CA LEU A 381 12.47 5.60 3.84
C LEU A 381 13.04 7.01 3.95
N LEU A 382 12.62 7.76 4.96
CA LEU A 382 13.05 9.13 5.17
C LEU A 382 14.56 9.18 5.48
N SER A 383 15.08 8.25 6.28
CA SER A 383 16.52 8.15 6.57
C SER A 383 17.32 7.91 5.29
N THR A 384 16.83 7.01 4.42
CA THR A 384 17.48 6.73 3.13
C THR A 384 17.47 7.97 2.23
N PHE A 385 16.32 8.65 2.16
CA PHE A 385 16.18 9.89 1.41
C PHE A 385 17.14 10.98 1.90
N VAL A 386 17.18 11.24 3.21
CA VAL A 386 18.05 12.24 3.83
C VAL A 386 19.52 11.90 3.59
N LYS A 387 19.91 10.64 3.83
CA LYS A 387 21.29 10.17 3.68
C LYS A 387 21.79 10.27 2.25
N ARG A 388 20.94 10.00 1.25
CA ARG A 388 21.31 10.15 -0.16
C ARG A 388 21.57 11.61 -0.55
N ARG A 389 20.81 12.56 0.00
CA ARG A 389 21.00 14.00 -0.24
C ARG A 389 22.09 14.62 0.61
N ASN A 390 22.35 14.05 1.79
CA ASN A 390 23.30 14.55 2.76
C ASN A 390 24.21 13.41 3.26
N PRO A 391 25.10 12.86 2.41
CA PRO A 391 25.99 11.76 2.79
C PRO A 391 26.89 12.07 3.99
N GLN A 392 27.11 13.35 4.26
CA GLN A 392 27.92 13.87 5.35
C GLN A 392 27.21 13.90 6.72
N PHE A 393 25.89 13.69 6.77
CA PHE A 393 25.16 13.73 8.05
C PHE A 393 25.49 12.53 8.93
N THR A 394 25.60 12.79 10.24
CA THR A 394 25.66 11.73 11.26
C THR A 394 24.29 11.05 11.42
N GLU A 395 24.26 9.89 12.07
CA GLU A 395 23.00 9.17 12.34
C GLU A 395 22.01 9.99 13.19
N ASP A 396 22.52 10.81 14.13
CA ASP A 396 21.68 11.72 14.94
C ASP A 396 21.12 12.86 14.09
N GLN A 397 21.92 13.46 13.21
CA GLN A 397 21.45 14.49 12.28
C GLN A 397 20.41 13.94 11.30
N ILE A 398 20.59 12.69 10.84
CA ILE A 398 19.59 11.99 10.03
C ILE A 398 18.31 11.80 10.84
N ALA A 399 18.41 11.32 12.09
CA ALA A 399 17.24 11.08 12.94
C ALA A 399 16.43 12.37 13.20
N GLU A 400 17.09 13.49 13.50
CA GLU A 400 16.42 14.78 13.67
C GLU A 400 15.76 15.25 12.36
N ARG A 401 16.48 15.16 11.24
CA ARG A 401 15.90 15.55 9.94
C ARG A 401 14.71 14.67 9.54
N VAL A 402 14.71 13.41 9.94
CA VAL A 402 13.56 12.50 9.73
C VAL A 402 12.34 12.95 10.54
N LYS A 403 12.51 13.41 11.78
CA LYS A 403 11.40 13.96 12.57
C LYS A 403 10.80 15.17 11.89
N GLU A 404 11.63 16.14 11.51
CA GLU A 404 11.20 17.34 10.81
C GLU A 404 10.43 17.01 9.52
N LEU A 405 10.94 16.08 8.71
CA LEU A 405 10.26 15.66 7.48
C LEU A 405 8.93 14.94 7.77
N ALA A 406 8.87 14.13 8.82
CA ALA A 406 7.64 13.44 9.20
C ALA A 406 6.55 14.43 9.67
N ASP A 407 6.94 15.50 10.35
CA ASP A 407 6.07 16.62 10.74
C ASP A 407 5.65 17.44 9.52
N ASP A 408 6.59 17.82 8.65
CA ASP A 408 6.31 18.55 7.39
C ASP A 408 5.30 17.78 6.51
N ILE A 409 5.43 16.45 6.42
CA ILE A 409 4.48 15.59 5.71
C ILE A 409 3.10 15.68 6.34
N THR A 410 3.00 15.58 7.67
CA THR A 410 1.72 15.66 8.41
C THR A 410 1.02 16.99 8.14
N ASP A 411 1.76 18.09 8.26
CA ASP A 411 1.24 19.44 8.08
C ASP A 411 0.75 19.67 6.65
N THR A 412 1.46 19.10 5.66
CA THR A 412 1.16 19.33 4.25
C THR A 412 -0.05 18.53 3.75
N ILE A 413 -0.13 17.24 4.09
CA ILE A 413 -1.21 16.36 3.59
C ILE A 413 -2.57 16.68 4.22
N GLY A 414 -2.58 17.38 5.36
CA GLY A 414 -3.78 17.72 6.10
C GLY A 414 -4.39 16.52 6.84
N GLY A 415 -4.99 16.82 8.00
CA GLY A 415 -5.52 15.81 8.91
C GLY A 415 -4.48 15.34 9.92
N SER A 416 -4.84 15.41 11.20
CA SER A 416 -3.93 15.06 12.29
C SER A 416 -3.89 13.55 12.54
N PHE A 417 -2.81 13.08 13.18
CA PHE A 417 -2.70 11.68 13.60
C PHE A 417 -3.84 11.28 14.54
N GLU A 418 -4.28 12.19 15.41
CA GLU A 418 -5.43 11.99 16.30
C GLU A 418 -6.71 11.75 15.52
N LYS A 419 -6.91 12.46 14.39
CA LYS A 419 -8.06 12.21 13.52
C LYS A 419 -7.99 10.82 12.88
N ALA A 420 -6.79 10.37 12.49
CA ALA A 420 -6.60 9.03 11.94
C ALA A 420 -6.90 7.93 12.98
N ILE A 421 -6.48 8.14 14.24
CA ILE A 421 -6.84 7.27 15.38
C ILE A 421 -8.35 7.30 15.63
N ALA A 422 -8.96 8.49 15.71
CA ALA A 422 -10.39 8.64 15.95
C ALA A 422 -11.23 7.92 14.88
N ASN A 423 -10.80 7.97 13.61
CA ASN A 423 -11.44 7.23 12.53
C ASN A 423 -11.33 5.71 12.70
N ARG A 424 -10.16 5.20 13.13
CA ARG A 424 -9.98 3.77 13.46
C ARG A 424 -10.94 3.36 14.57
N ASP A 425 -11.01 4.14 15.64
CA ASP A 425 -11.83 3.85 16.81
C ASP A 425 -13.32 3.92 16.47
N ALA A 426 -13.74 4.89 15.66
CA ALA A 426 -15.11 4.99 15.15
C ALA A 426 -15.53 3.77 14.33
N ILE A 427 -14.63 3.19 13.51
CA ILE A 427 -14.91 1.96 12.76
C ILE A 427 -15.13 0.76 13.72
N HIS A 428 -14.39 0.70 14.82
CA HIS A 428 -14.59 -0.32 15.85
C HIS A 428 -15.91 -0.14 16.60
N ILE A 429 -16.27 1.11 16.95
CA ILE A 429 -17.51 1.44 17.65
C ILE A 429 -18.75 1.22 16.76
N GLY A 430 -18.71 1.63 15.49
CA GLY A 430 -19.81 1.45 14.53
C GLY A 430 -20.12 -0.01 14.19
N LYS A 431 -19.14 -0.92 14.36
CA LYS A 431 -19.35 -2.38 14.30
C LYS A 431 -19.94 -2.95 15.59
N GLY A 432 -19.69 -2.33 16.75
CA GLY A 432 -20.29 -2.70 18.04
C GLY A 432 -21.81 -2.44 18.12
N ASN A 433 -22.32 -1.43 17.39
CA ASN A 433 -23.76 -1.16 17.35
C ASN A 433 -24.58 -2.16 16.51
N ARG A 434 -23.94 -3.06 15.74
CA ARG A 434 -24.62 -4.14 15.00
C ARG A 434 -24.47 -5.53 15.64
N GLY A 435 -23.83 -5.61 16.80
CA GLY A 435 -23.71 -6.86 17.55
C GLY A 435 -23.22 -6.59 18.96
N GLY A 436 -24.17 -6.59 19.90
CA GLY A 436 -23.99 -6.71 21.36
C GLY A 436 -22.78 -6.00 21.97
N TRP A 437 -23.05 -4.87 22.63
CA TRP A 437 -22.26 -4.25 23.70
C TRP A 437 -20.81 -4.76 23.83
N ILE A 438 -19.88 -4.04 23.21
CA ILE A 438 -18.48 -4.12 23.64
C ILE A 438 -18.44 -3.51 25.04
N ASP A 439 -18.40 -4.39 26.04
CA ASP A 439 -18.31 -4.11 27.46
C ASP A 439 -17.30 -2.98 27.75
N GLU A 440 -17.72 -1.97 28.50
CA GLU A 440 -16.92 -0.87 29.04
C GLU A 440 -15.60 -1.38 29.68
N THR A 441 -15.62 -2.63 30.17
CA THR A 441 -14.45 -3.37 30.67
C THR A 441 -13.39 -3.62 29.59
N LYS A 442 -13.76 -3.96 28.36
CA LYS A 442 -12.81 -4.09 27.22
C LYS A 442 -12.24 -2.75 26.80
N ARG A 443 -13.03 -1.67 26.92
CA ARG A 443 -12.58 -0.29 26.66
C ARG A 443 -11.56 0.17 27.70
N ARG A 444 -11.81 -0.13 28.98
CA ARG A 444 -10.87 0.10 30.08
C ARG A 444 -9.63 -0.79 29.97
N LEU A 445 -9.77 -2.04 29.53
CA LEU A 445 -8.64 -2.93 29.24
C LEU A 445 -7.82 -2.46 28.05
N GLN A 446 -8.43 -1.86 27.01
CA GLN A 446 -7.71 -1.26 25.88
C GLN A 446 -6.93 -0.02 26.29
N ILE A 447 -7.57 0.91 27.01
CA ILE A 447 -6.87 2.09 27.54
C ILE A 447 -5.81 1.68 28.57
N ALA A 448 -6.06 0.63 29.34
CA ALA A 448 -5.08 0.05 30.25
C ALA A 448 -3.96 -0.68 29.50
N ASP A 449 -4.20 -1.40 28.42
CA ASP A 449 -3.18 -2.06 27.59
C ASP A 449 -2.39 -1.05 26.75
N ASP A 450 -3.00 0.05 26.30
CA ASP A 450 -2.29 1.13 25.63
C ASP A 450 -1.43 1.91 26.64
N ARG A 451 -1.94 2.16 27.86
CA ARG A 451 -1.16 2.72 28.99
C ARG A 451 -0.09 1.76 29.52
N ARG A 452 -0.36 0.45 29.54
CA ARG A 452 0.56 -0.58 30.00
C ARG A 452 1.60 -0.90 28.92
N SER A 453 1.25 -0.84 27.65
CA SER A 453 2.19 -0.84 26.53
C SER A 453 3.09 0.37 26.63
N MET A 454 2.56 1.58 26.90
CA MET A 454 3.38 2.76 27.18
C MET A 454 4.24 2.65 28.47
N GLN A 455 3.75 2.01 29.54
CA GLN A 455 4.52 1.82 30.78
C GLN A 455 5.58 0.72 30.67
N VAL A 456 5.29 -0.37 29.95
CA VAL A 456 6.25 -1.41 29.57
C VAL A 456 7.32 -0.83 28.63
N TRP A 457 6.93 0.09 27.75
CA TRP A 457 7.84 0.89 26.93
C TRP A 457 8.74 1.81 27.77
N LYS A 458 8.19 2.49 28.80
CA LYS A 458 8.99 3.26 29.77
C LYS A 458 9.96 2.40 30.60
N ARG A 459 9.61 1.16 30.91
CA ARG A 459 10.38 0.29 31.84
C ARG A 459 11.50 -0.50 31.15
N ASN A 460 11.43 -0.69 29.83
CA ASN A 460 12.34 -1.55 29.08
C ASN A 460 13.47 -0.80 28.35
N LEU A 461 13.55 0.52 28.46
CA LEU A 461 14.54 1.34 27.73
C LEU A 461 15.79 1.74 28.51
N ILE A 462 15.89 1.45 29.81
CA ILE A 462 17.14 1.68 30.56
C ILE A 462 17.33 0.64 31.68
N PRO A 463 18.08 -0.45 31.44
CA PRO A 463 18.74 -1.16 32.53
C PRO A 463 20.06 -0.43 32.82
N ASN A 464 20.04 0.47 33.81
CA ASN A 464 21.19 1.25 34.34
C ASN A 464 21.50 2.60 33.66
N ALA A 465 20.70 3.63 33.88
CA ALA A 465 21.19 5.00 33.87
C ALA A 465 20.79 5.63 35.20
N ASP A 466 21.81 5.93 36.02
CA ASP A 466 21.67 6.83 37.15
C ASP A 466 21.33 8.21 36.59
N PHE A 467 20.06 8.59 36.66
CA PHE A 467 19.64 9.98 36.53
C PHE A 467 19.23 10.45 37.92
N ASP A 468 19.98 11.42 38.44
CA ASP A 468 19.67 12.13 39.69
C ASP A 468 18.24 12.67 39.63
N ALA A 469 17.50 12.41 40.70
CA ALA A 469 16.05 12.50 40.80
C ALA A 469 15.50 13.93 40.97
N ASP A 470 16.10 14.94 40.33
CA ASP A 470 15.72 16.35 40.54
C ASP A 470 15.24 17.09 39.27
N ASP A 471 15.01 16.41 38.15
CA ASP A 471 14.39 17.02 36.95
C ASP A 471 13.08 16.34 36.52
N GLU A 472 12.09 16.35 37.41
CA GLU A 472 10.69 16.01 37.10
C GLU A 472 10.03 16.98 36.10
N SER A 473 10.70 18.08 35.73
CA SER A 473 10.11 19.14 34.89
C SER A 473 10.00 18.76 33.40
N ALA A 474 10.89 17.89 32.90
CA ALA A 474 10.92 17.50 31.48
C ALA A 474 9.92 16.39 31.10
N VAL A 475 9.48 15.57 32.06
CA VAL A 475 8.59 14.42 31.81
C VAL A 475 7.11 14.78 31.94
N LEU A 476 6.78 15.84 32.69
CA LEU A 476 5.41 16.32 32.88
C LEU A 476 4.89 17.18 31.70
N THR A 477 5.77 17.70 30.84
CA THR A 477 5.35 18.57 29.71
C THR A 477 4.64 17.80 28.59
N CYS A 478 4.91 16.51 28.40
CA CYS A 478 4.24 15.68 27.38
C CYS A 478 2.82 15.23 27.77
N CYS A 479 2.44 15.26 29.04
CA CYS A 479 1.14 14.74 29.49
C CYS A 479 0.02 15.79 29.51
N HIS A 480 0.31 17.09 29.49
CA HIS A 480 -0.71 18.13 29.65
C HIS A 480 -1.33 18.67 28.36
N HIS A 481 -0.85 18.27 27.17
CA HIS A 481 -1.39 18.79 25.90
C HIS A 481 -2.42 17.90 25.21
N LEU A 482 -2.85 16.79 25.82
CA LEU A 482 -3.84 15.88 25.23
C LEU A 482 -5.31 16.15 25.62
N HIS A 483 -5.63 17.19 26.41
CA HIS A 483 -7.02 17.63 26.64
C HIS A 483 -7.12 19.09 27.14
N PRO A 484 -7.85 19.98 26.45
CA PRO A 484 -8.48 21.13 27.09
C PRO A 484 -10.00 21.03 26.95
N THR A 485 -10.65 20.27 27.82
CA THR A 485 -12.07 20.47 28.14
C THR A 485 -12.32 20.06 29.59
N LYS A 486 -12.04 20.97 30.52
CA LYS A 486 -12.85 21.06 31.74
C LYS A 486 -14.18 21.65 31.33
N ILE A 487 -15.22 20.83 31.29
CA ILE A 487 -16.58 21.32 31.45
C ILE A 487 -16.77 21.43 32.96
N ASP A 488 -16.62 22.65 33.48
CA ASP A 488 -17.04 22.98 34.84
C ASP A 488 -18.57 22.93 34.89
N LEU A 489 -19.12 21.89 35.54
CA LEU A 489 -20.47 21.93 36.08
C LEU A 489 -20.35 22.35 37.54
N LEU A 490 -20.50 23.65 37.78
CA LEU A 490 -20.84 24.22 39.08
C LEU A 490 -22.33 24.56 39.10
N SER A 491 -22.93 24.29 40.27
CA SER A 491 -24.32 24.47 40.74
C SER A 491 -25.39 23.58 40.12
#